data_AF-A0A2G2A5P3-F1
#
_entry.id   AF-A0A2G2A5P3-F1
#
_cell.length_a   1.000
_cell.length_b   1.000
_cell.length_c   1.000
_cell.angle_alpha   90.00
_cell.angle_beta   90.00
_cell.angle_gamma   90.00
#
_symmetry.space_group_name_H-M   'P 1'
#
loop_
_entity.id
_entity.type
_entity.pdbx_description
1 polymer ?
#
loop_
_entity_poly.entity_id
_entity_poly.type
_entity_poly.pdbx_seq_one_letter_code
_entity_poly.pdbx_strand_id
1 'polypeptide(L)'
;MGRRDIRLLAHAKKALPELPGFANPLDFIAEDHLAEREICALMDGVAASAAPDGDICERITAFLKYQLPAHLEDEEQDLFPMLRRRCDPEDEIDKALNKVQNDHRHAGDDTPVVIALLAEPGIDAAGRAVLVDYARNARRHLIFENAIILPLARLRLRSSDLNRMRRNMLKRRGLDRLLDAPC
;
A
#
# COMPACT_ATOMS: atom_id res chain seq x y z
N MET A 1 22.78 11.24 -7.38
CA MET A 1 21.59 10.71 -8.07
C MET A 1 22.05 9.88 -9.25
N GLY A 2 21.95 8.56 -9.14
CA GLY A 2 22.47 7.62 -10.13
C GLY A 2 21.51 7.38 -11.29
N ARG A 3 22.03 6.90 -12.42
CA ARG A 3 21.21 6.55 -13.61
C ARG A 3 20.14 5.47 -13.33
N ARG A 4 20.31 4.67 -12.25
CA ARG A 4 19.29 3.72 -11.75
C ARG A 4 18.13 4.41 -11.04
N ASP A 5 18.40 5.40 -10.18
CA ASP A 5 17.38 6.22 -9.51
C ASP A 5 16.46 6.93 -10.52
N ILE A 6 17.05 7.39 -11.64
CA ILE A 6 16.31 8.05 -12.74
C ILE A 6 15.38 7.04 -13.46
N ARG A 7 15.78 5.76 -13.60
CA ARG A 7 14.95 4.72 -14.22
C ARG A 7 13.80 4.25 -13.31
N LEU A 8 14.03 4.14 -12.00
CA LEU A 8 13.00 3.85 -11.00
C LEU A 8 11.95 4.98 -10.91
N LEU A 9 12.41 6.23 -10.83
CA LEU A 9 11.54 7.40 -10.91
C LEU A 9 10.82 7.48 -12.26
N ALA A 10 11.48 7.06 -13.36
CA ALA A 10 10.84 6.98 -14.66
C ALA A 10 9.80 5.85 -14.72
N HIS A 11 9.97 4.72 -14.04
CA HIS A 11 8.94 3.68 -13.99
C HIS A 11 7.74 4.11 -13.14
N ALA A 12 7.99 4.76 -11.99
CA ALA A 12 6.96 5.40 -11.18
C ALA A 12 6.22 6.53 -11.93
N LYS A 13 6.94 7.29 -12.79
CA LYS A 13 6.36 8.33 -13.65
C LYS A 13 5.72 7.81 -14.95
N LYS A 14 6.12 6.63 -15.44
CA LYS A 14 5.63 6.03 -16.70
C LYS A 14 4.28 5.31 -16.52
N ALA A 15 3.80 5.22 -15.29
CA ALA A 15 2.40 4.92 -14.98
C ALA A 15 1.48 6.16 -15.04
N LEU A 16 1.87 7.23 -15.75
CA LEU A 16 0.96 8.28 -16.18
C LEU A 16 0.53 8.09 -17.65
N PRO A 17 -0.35 7.13 -17.97
CA PRO A 17 -1.46 7.38 -18.88
C PRO A 17 -2.70 7.71 -18.05
N GLU A 18 -3.56 8.57 -18.56
CA GLU A 18 -4.93 8.87 -18.12
C GLU A 18 -5.49 7.83 -17.12
N LEU A 19 -5.54 8.15 -15.82
CA LEU A 19 -5.87 7.18 -14.76
C LEU A 19 -7.37 7.19 -14.43
N PRO A 20 -8.20 6.26 -14.95
CA PRO A 20 -9.54 6.01 -14.42
C PRO A 20 -9.53 5.58 -12.94
N GLY A 21 -8.40 5.10 -12.40
CA GLY A 21 -8.28 4.60 -11.02
C GLY A 21 -8.60 5.61 -9.92
N PHE A 22 -8.43 6.92 -10.16
CA PHE A 22 -8.79 7.94 -9.16
C PHE A 22 -10.28 8.36 -9.22
N ALA A 23 -11.10 7.80 -10.12
CA ALA A 23 -12.52 8.16 -10.18
C ALA A 23 -13.22 7.92 -8.84
N ASN A 24 -12.90 6.80 -8.19
CA ASN A 24 -13.33 6.45 -6.84
C ASN A 24 -12.10 6.08 -5.99
N PRO A 25 -11.80 6.84 -4.91
CA PRO A 25 -10.62 6.59 -4.09
C PRO A 25 -10.64 5.23 -3.37
N LEU A 26 -11.82 4.64 -3.13
CA LEU A 26 -11.90 3.30 -2.53
C LEU A 26 -11.56 2.18 -3.52
N ASP A 27 -11.76 2.41 -4.82
CA ASP A 27 -11.33 1.47 -5.85
C ASP A 27 -9.81 1.55 -6.03
N PHE A 28 -9.23 2.76 -5.95
CA PHE A 28 -7.78 2.95 -5.92
C PHE A 28 -7.11 2.22 -4.75
N ILE A 29 -7.65 2.34 -3.53
CA ILE A 29 -7.13 1.58 -2.36
C ILE A 29 -7.22 0.07 -2.61
N ALA A 30 -8.32 -0.41 -3.19
CA ALA A 30 -8.46 -1.83 -3.54
C ALA A 30 -7.43 -2.28 -4.60
N GLU A 31 -7.07 -1.40 -5.55
CA GLU A 31 -6.00 -1.65 -6.52
C GLU A 31 -4.61 -1.72 -5.84
N ASP A 32 -4.33 -0.83 -4.88
CA ASP A 32 -3.11 -0.87 -4.07
C ASP A 32 -3.02 -2.21 -3.29
N HIS A 33 -4.14 -2.69 -2.72
CA HIS A 33 -4.18 -4.01 -2.06
C HIS A 33 -3.85 -5.17 -3.02
N LEU A 34 -4.30 -5.10 -4.27
CA LEU A 34 -3.97 -6.12 -5.28
C LEU A 34 -2.47 -6.10 -5.59
N ALA A 35 -1.89 -4.91 -5.76
CA ALA A 35 -0.46 -4.74 -5.99
C ALA A 35 0.36 -5.25 -4.79
N GLU A 36 -0.04 -4.94 -3.55
CA GLU A 36 0.65 -5.44 -2.35
C GLU A 36 0.60 -6.97 -2.26
N ARG A 37 -0.54 -7.58 -2.60
CA ARG A 37 -0.68 -9.04 -2.63
C ARG A 37 0.26 -9.68 -3.65
N GLU A 38 0.46 -9.07 -4.81
CA GLU A 38 1.45 -9.53 -5.80
C GLU A 38 2.87 -9.44 -5.25
N ILE A 39 3.20 -8.34 -4.56
CA ILE A 39 4.50 -8.16 -3.92
C ILE A 39 4.75 -9.22 -2.85
N CYS A 40 3.74 -9.57 -2.06
CA CYS A 40 3.84 -10.70 -1.12
C CYS A 40 4.17 -12.01 -1.83
N ALA A 41 3.56 -12.29 -2.99
CA ALA A 41 3.86 -13.49 -3.76
C ALA A 41 5.29 -13.50 -4.33
N LEU A 42 5.78 -12.35 -4.78
CA LEU A 42 7.18 -12.20 -5.20
C LEU A 42 8.15 -12.42 -4.02
N MET A 43 7.80 -11.91 -2.84
CA MET A 43 8.59 -12.08 -1.62
C MET A 43 8.70 -13.55 -1.20
N ASP A 44 7.62 -14.32 -1.30
CA ASP A 44 7.67 -15.78 -1.08
C ASP A 44 8.59 -16.48 -2.10
N GLY A 45 8.54 -16.05 -3.36
CA GLY A 45 9.42 -16.58 -4.43
C GLY A 45 10.90 -16.30 -4.15
N VAL A 46 11.22 -15.09 -3.67
CA VAL A 46 12.57 -14.73 -3.21
C VAL A 46 12.99 -15.62 -2.03
N ALA A 47 12.12 -15.80 -1.04
CA ALA A 47 12.42 -16.62 0.13
C ALA A 47 12.65 -18.11 -0.22
N ALA A 48 11.96 -18.62 -1.25
CA ALA A 48 12.12 -19.99 -1.73
C ALA A 48 13.35 -20.21 -2.63
N SER A 49 13.91 -19.16 -3.23
CA SER A 49 15.01 -19.29 -4.21
C SER A 49 16.39 -19.34 -3.56
N ALA A 50 17.26 -20.25 -3.97
CA ALA A 50 18.67 -20.28 -3.54
C ALA A 50 19.47 -19.08 -4.08
N ALA A 51 19.06 -18.53 -5.23
CA ALA A 51 19.64 -17.37 -5.88
C ALA A 51 18.50 -16.43 -6.32
N PRO A 52 18.05 -15.50 -5.46
CA PRO A 52 17.01 -14.54 -5.80
C PRO A 52 17.37 -13.70 -7.03
N ASP A 53 16.37 -13.42 -7.86
CA ASP A 53 16.53 -12.50 -8.98
C ASP A 53 16.61 -11.06 -8.47
N GLY A 54 17.71 -10.38 -8.80
CA GLY A 54 17.96 -9.00 -8.38
C GLY A 54 16.90 -8.01 -8.86
N ASP A 55 16.32 -8.22 -10.05
CA ASP A 55 15.27 -7.33 -10.58
C ASP A 55 13.96 -7.51 -9.79
N ILE A 56 13.67 -8.73 -9.31
CA ILE A 56 12.54 -8.99 -8.41
C ILE A 56 12.77 -8.34 -7.05
N CYS A 57 13.97 -8.46 -6.49
CA CYS A 57 14.33 -7.81 -5.22
C CYS A 57 14.23 -6.28 -5.32
N GLU A 58 14.67 -5.68 -6.44
CA GLU A 58 14.55 -4.24 -6.69
C GLU A 58 13.07 -3.81 -6.81
N ARG A 59 12.23 -4.61 -7.48
CA ARG A 59 10.78 -4.35 -7.58
C ARG A 59 10.10 -4.35 -6.21
N ILE A 60 10.37 -5.36 -5.37
CA ILE A 60 9.81 -5.42 -4.00
C ILE A 60 10.30 -4.21 -3.19
N THR A 61 11.60 -3.91 -3.26
CA THR A 61 12.20 -2.76 -2.56
C THR A 61 11.56 -1.44 -2.99
N ALA A 62 11.30 -1.25 -4.28
CA ALA A 62 10.67 -0.04 -4.80
C ALA A 62 9.24 0.12 -4.30
N PHE A 63 8.46 -0.98 -4.28
CA PHE A 63 7.11 -0.97 -3.71
C PHE A 63 7.12 -0.52 -2.24
N LEU A 64 7.96 -1.18 -1.42
CA LEU A 64 8.05 -0.91 0.02
C LEU A 64 8.54 0.51 0.35
N LYS A 65 9.39 1.10 -0.50
CA LYS A 65 9.92 2.46 -0.29
C LYS A 65 8.99 3.58 -0.73
N TYR A 66 8.18 3.34 -1.75
CA TYR A 66 7.48 4.43 -2.44
C TYR A 66 5.97 4.25 -2.52
N GLN A 67 5.49 3.03 -2.74
CA GLN A 67 4.05 2.77 -2.91
C GLN A 67 3.38 2.49 -1.58
N LEU A 68 3.94 1.57 -0.77
CA LEU A 68 3.39 1.23 0.53
C LEU A 68 3.22 2.47 1.45
N PRO A 69 4.23 3.35 1.63
CA PRO A 69 4.05 4.51 2.51
C PRO A 69 2.95 5.47 2.02
N ALA A 70 2.82 5.67 0.70
CA ALA A 70 1.77 6.53 0.15
C ALA A 70 0.37 5.94 0.34
N HIS A 71 0.24 4.62 0.21
CA HIS A 71 -0.99 3.89 0.51
C HIS A 71 -1.37 4.03 1.99
N LEU A 72 -0.45 3.75 2.92
CA LEU A 72 -0.69 3.90 4.36
C LEU A 72 -1.05 5.34 4.74
N GLU A 73 -0.43 6.35 4.12
CA GLU A 73 -0.78 7.76 4.33
C GLU A 73 -2.21 8.08 3.87
N ASP A 74 -2.68 7.50 2.76
CA ASP A 74 -4.04 7.70 2.29
C ASP A 74 -5.07 7.13 3.29
N GLU A 75 -4.72 6.03 3.94
CA GLU A 75 -5.58 5.40 4.92
C GLU A 75 -5.58 6.16 6.25
N GLU A 76 -4.40 6.44 6.79
CA GLU A 76 -4.25 7.03 8.11
C GLU A 76 -4.66 8.50 8.16
N GLN A 77 -4.39 9.26 7.10
CA GLN A 77 -4.71 10.69 7.07
C GLN A 77 -6.15 10.97 6.59
N ASP A 78 -6.75 10.07 5.81
CA ASP A 78 -8.09 10.27 5.23
C ASP A 78 -9.08 9.17 5.56
N LEU A 79 -8.87 7.93 5.11
CA LEU A 79 -9.87 6.86 5.23
C LEU A 79 -10.31 6.62 6.68
N PHE A 80 -9.35 6.41 7.58
CA PHE A 80 -9.64 6.07 8.98
C PHE A 80 -10.30 7.22 9.74
N PRO A 81 -9.83 8.48 9.69
CA PRO A 81 -10.55 9.60 10.29
C PRO A 81 -11.95 9.81 9.70
N MET A 82 -12.14 9.55 8.41
CA MET A 82 -13.46 9.65 7.78
C MET A 82 -14.41 8.56 8.28
N LEU A 83 -13.94 7.33 8.39
CA LEU A 83 -14.70 6.20 8.95
C LEU A 83 -15.13 6.45 10.39
N ARG A 84 -14.21 6.90 11.26
CA ARG A 84 -14.55 7.27 12.66
C ARG A 84 -15.67 8.30 12.76
N ARG A 85 -15.76 9.22 11.80
CA ARG A 85 -16.81 10.25 11.77
C ARG A 85 -18.15 9.72 11.22
N ARG A 86 -18.12 8.69 10.38
CA ARG A 86 -19.27 8.26 9.56
C ARG A 86 -19.91 6.97 10.01
N CYS A 87 -19.17 6.09 10.66
CA CYS A 87 -19.70 4.87 11.26
C CYS A 87 -20.55 5.19 12.48
N ASP A 88 -21.59 4.38 12.67
CA ASP A 88 -22.38 4.39 13.89
C ASP A 88 -21.66 3.54 14.97
N PRO A 89 -21.97 3.71 16.26
CA PRO A 89 -21.38 2.90 17.32
C PRO A 89 -21.51 1.39 17.12
N GLU A 90 -22.61 0.94 16.51
CA GLU A 90 -22.91 -0.47 16.22
C GLU A 90 -21.98 -1.08 15.15
N ASP A 91 -21.28 -0.25 14.36
CA ASP A 91 -20.27 -0.73 13.40
C ASP A 91 -18.96 -1.17 14.09
N GLU A 92 -18.79 -0.83 15.39
CA GLU A 92 -17.58 -1.13 16.20
C GLU A 92 -16.26 -0.69 15.52
N ILE A 93 -16.30 0.38 14.72
CA ILE A 93 -15.21 0.73 13.80
C ILE A 93 -13.86 0.99 14.50
N ASP A 94 -13.87 1.59 15.69
CA ASP A 94 -12.63 1.96 16.38
C ASP A 94 -11.77 0.74 16.71
N LYS A 95 -12.38 -0.38 17.07
CA LYS A 95 -11.65 -1.62 17.34
C LYS A 95 -11.01 -2.18 16.06
N ALA A 96 -11.74 -2.12 14.95
CA ALA A 96 -11.23 -2.56 13.65
C ALA A 96 -10.05 -1.67 13.20
N LEU A 97 -10.20 -0.35 13.30
CA LEU A 97 -9.13 0.60 12.93
C LEU A 97 -7.91 0.49 13.83
N ASN A 98 -8.08 0.33 15.15
CA ASN A 98 -6.95 0.15 16.06
C ASN A 98 -6.15 -1.11 15.72
N LYS A 99 -6.82 -2.20 15.32
CA LYS A 99 -6.13 -3.41 14.85
C LYS A 99 -5.28 -3.10 13.61
N VAL A 100 -5.87 -2.46 12.60
CA VAL A 100 -5.21 -2.15 11.33
C VAL A 100 -4.01 -1.21 11.55
N GLN A 101 -4.18 -0.16 12.33
CA GLN A 101 -3.09 0.77 12.67
C GLN A 101 -1.98 0.09 13.48
N ASN A 102 -2.29 -0.92 14.30
CA ASN A 102 -1.25 -1.73 14.94
C ASN A 102 -0.49 -2.54 13.89
N ASP A 103 -1.19 -3.18 12.95
CA ASP A 103 -0.57 -3.96 11.87
C ASP A 103 0.35 -3.04 11.00
N HIS A 104 -0.07 -1.80 10.71
CA HIS A 104 0.76 -0.78 10.03
C HIS A 104 2.06 -0.47 10.77
N ARG A 105 2.00 -0.30 12.10
CA ARG A 105 3.20 0.02 12.89
C ARG A 105 4.21 -1.13 12.85
N HIS A 106 3.74 -2.38 13.01
CA HIS A 106 4.63 -3.54 12.88
C HIS A 106 5.23 -3.62 11.47
N ALA A 107 4.43 -3.41 10.42
CA ALA A 107 4.94 -3.37 9.05
C ALA A 107 5.99 -2.26 8.88
N GLY A 108 5.77 -1.07 9.46
CA GLY A 108 6.72 0.04 9.45
C GLY A 108 8.05 -0.30 10.15
N ASP A 109 8.00 -1.02 11.27
CA ASP A 109 9.18 -1.45 12.02
C ASP A 109 9.96 -2.55 11.25
N ASP A 110 9.26 -3.47 10.58
CA ASP A 110 9.86 -4.61 9.86
C ASP A 110 10.37 -4.24 8.46
N THR A 111 9.77 -3.23 7.80
CA THR A 111 10.08 -2.85 6.41
C THR A 111 11.56 -2.54 6.18
N PRO A 112 12.26 -1.78 7.04
CA PRO A 112 13.70 -1.54 6.89
C PRO A 112 14.53 -2.83 6.90
N VAL A 113 14.16 -3.81 7.72
CA VAL A 113 14.85 -5.11 7.80
C VAL A 113 14.65 -5.90 6.51
N VAL A 114 13.41 -5.95 6.00
CA VAL A 114 13.10 -6.60 4.72
C VAL A 114 13.88 -5.97 3.56
N ILE A 115 13.91 -4.64 3.49
CA ILE A 115 14.67 -3.91 2.46
C ILE A 115 16.17 -4.23 2.53
N ALA A 116 16.74 -4.32 3.73
CA ALA A 116 18.15 -4.68 3.91
C ALA A 116 18.43 -6.10 3.41
N LEU A 117 17.58 -7.08 3.77
CA LEU A 117 17.71 -8.47 3.31
C LEU A 117 17.65 -8.60 1.79
N LEU A 118 16.77 -7.83 1.13
CA LEU A 118 16.63 -7.84 -0.32
C LEU A 118 17.83 -7.24 -1.07
N ALA A 119 18.69 -6.48 -0.38
CA ALA A 119 19.90 -5.91 -0.96
C ALA A 119 21.10 -6.87 -0.88
N GLU A 120 21.02 -7.93 -0.08
CA GLU A 120 22.10 -8.90 0.08
C GLU A 120 22.23 -9.80 -1.17
N PRO A 121 23.45 -10.21 -1.54
CA PRO A 121 23.68 -11.12 -2.66
C PRO A 121 23.14 -12.54 -2.39
N GLY A 122 22.83 -12.86 -1.14
CA GLY A 122 22.19 -14.10 -0.74
C GLY A 122 21.48 -13.94 0.60
N ILE A 123 20.36 -14.63 0.76
CA ILE A 123 19.52 -14.58 1.97
C ILE A 123 19.59 -15.93 2.66
N ASP A 124 20.05 -15.93 3.91
CA ASP A 124 20.15 -17.13 4.74
C ASP A 124 18.76 -17.61 5.22
N ALA A 125 18.74 -18.72 5.96
CA ALA A 125 17.48 -19.30 6.43
C ALA A 125 16.68 -18.36 7.34
N ALA A 126 17.36 -17.55 8.17
CA ALA A 126 16.71 -16.61 9.08
C ALA A 126 16.10 -15.44 8.31
N GLY A 127 16.83 -14.85 7.36
CA GLY A 127 16.33 -13.80 6.50
C GLY A 127 15.14 -14.25 5.65
N ARG A 128 15.16 -15.49 5.13
CA ARG A 128 14.02 -16.07 4.42
C ARG A 128 12.78 -16.19 5.30
N ALA A 129 12.96 -16.58 6.56
CA ALA A 129 11.85 -16.64 7.51
C ALA A 129 11.23 -15.26 7.75
N VAL A 130 12.05 -14.21 7.87
CA VAL A 130 11.58 -12.81 7.97
C VAL A 130 10.75 -12.41 6.76
N LEU A 131 11.19 -12.71 5.54
CA LEU A 131 10.43 -12.43 4.32
C LEU A 131 9.07 -13.13 4.30
N VAL A 132 9.04 -14.42 4.65
CA VAL A 132 7.80 -15.20 4.71
C VAL A 132 6.84 -14.66 5.77
N ASP A 133 7.35 -14.29 6.95
CA ASP A 133 6.52 -13.78 8.03
C ASP A 133 5.97 -12.38 7.71
N TYR A 134 6.77 -11.50 7.10
CA TYR A 134 6.31 -10.20 6.61
C TYR A 134 5.19 -10.36 5.59
N ALA A 135 5.39 -11.18 4.54
CA ALA A 135 4.39 -11.43 3.52
C ALA A 135 3.12 -12.08 4.09
N ARG A 136 3.23 -12.95 5.10
CA ARG A 136 2.08 -13.55 5.79
C ARG A 136 1.29 -12.49 6.57
N ASN A 137 1.96 -11.59 7.28
CA ASN A 137 1.32 -10.54 8.06
C ASN A 137 0.61 -9.54 7.15
N ALA A 138 1.28 -9.06 6.10
CA ALA A 138 0.69 -8.19 5.08
C ALA A 138 -0.59 -8.81 4.47
N ARG A 139 -0.57 -10.08 4.07
CA ARG A 139 -1.79 -10.75 3.55
C ARG A 139 -2.94 -10.80 4.56
N ARG A 140 -2.65 -11.07 5.84
CA ARG A 140 -3.70 -11.10 6.88
C ARG A 140 -4.31 -9.72 7.09
N HIS A 141 -3.49 -8.69 7.04
CA HIS A 141 -3.89 -7.30 7.11
C HIS A 141 -4.79 -6.93 5.91
N LEU A 142 -4.34 -7.20 4.68
CA LEU A 142 -5.14 -6.98 3.46
C LEU A 142 -6.48 -7.73 3.46
N ILE A 143 -6.51 -8.99 3.92
CA ILE A 143 -7.77 -9.75 4.03
C ILE A 143 -8.75 -9.02 4.96
N PHE A 144 -8.26 -8.52 6.10
CA PHE A 144 -9.10 -7.82 7.06
C PHE A 144 -9.66 -6.52 6.48
N GLU A 145 -8.83 -5.73 5.81
CA GLU A 145 -9.27 -4.46 5.23
C GLU A 145 -10.25 -4.64 4.07
N ASN A 146 -9.98 -5.60 3.17
CA ASN A 146 -10.89 -5.91 2.07
C ASN A 146 -12.22 -6.51 2.55
N ALA A 147 -12.22 -7.26 3.67
CA ALA A 147 -13.43 -7.90 4.19
C ALA A 147 -14.25 -7.00 5.13
N ILE A 148 -13.62 -6.03 5.79
CA ILE A 148 -14.24 -5.23 6.87
C ILE A 148 -14.18 -3.74 6.56
N ILE A 149 -12.97 -3.19 6.40
CA ILE A 149 -12.76 -1.73 6.31
C ILE A 149 -13.36 -1.16 5.02
N LEU A 150 -13.02 -1.72 3.84
CA LEU A 150 -13.53 -1.24 2.56
C LEU A 150 -15.05 -1.38 2.42
N PRO A 151 -15.68 -2.50 2.82
CA PRO A 151 -17.15 -2.61 2.83
C PRO A 151 -17.82 -1.55 3.72
N LEU A 152 -17.31 -1.31 4.93
CA LEU A 152 -17.83 -0.24 5.80
C LEU A 152 -17.62 1.15 5.18
N ALA A 153 -16.48 1.39 4.54
CA ALA A 153 -16.22 2.65 3.84
C ALA A 153 -17.23 2.88 2.70
N ARG A 154 -17.52 1.85 1.90
CA ARG A 154 -18.53 1.94 0.82
C ARG A 154 -19.93 2.17 1.36
N LEU A 155 -20.25 1.61 2.54
CA LEU A 155 -21.55 1.78 3.20
C LEU A 155 -21.72 3.19 3.81
N ARG A 156 -20.67 3.72 4.45
CA ARG A 156 -20.78 4.89 5.34
C ARG A 156 -20.27 6.20 4.74
N LEU A 157 -19.31 6.16 3.80
CA LEU A 157 -18.75 7.38 3.23
C LEU A 157 -19.68 8.00 2.20
N ARG A 158 -19.85 9.32 2.27
CA ARG A 158 -20.65 10.10 1.31
C ARG A 158 -19.77 10.56 0.15
N SER A 159 -20.38 10.93 -0.96
CA SER A 159 -19.67 11.46 -2.14
C SER A 159 -18.76 12.66 -1.79
N SER A 160 -19.13 13.49 -0.82
CA SER A 160 -18.29 14.61 -0.35
C SER A 160 -17.02 14.15 0.37
N ASP A 161 -17.07 13.03 1.11
CA ASP A 161 -15.90 12.43 1.75
C ASP A 161 -14.97 11.84 0.68
N LEU A 162 -15.53 11.07 -0.26
CA LEU A 162 -14.78 10.46 -1.37
C LEU A 162 -14.11 11.52 -2.25
N ASN A 163 -14.80 12.61 -2.59
CA ASN A 163 -14.21 13.72 -3.35
C ASN A 163 -13.10 14.45 -2.57
N ARG A 164 -13.18 14.50 -1.24
CA ARG A 164 -12.10 15.06 -0.41
C ARG A 164 -10.90 14.10 -0.40
N MET A 165 -11.12 12.81 -0.16
CA MET A 165 -10.08 11.79 -0.15
C MET A 165 -9.33 11.77 -1.48
N ARG A 166 -10.06 11.68 -2.62
CA ARG A 166 -9.47 11.73 -3.96
C ARG A 166 -8.56 12.94 -4.17
N ARG A 167 -9.01 14.14 -3.77
CA ARG A 167 -8.20 15.37 -3.89
C ARG A 167 -6.92 15.30 -3.08
N ASN A 168 -6.99 14.75 -1.87
CA ASN A 168 -5.83 14.61 -0.99
C ASN A 168 -4.83 13.57 -1.54
N MET A 169 -5.32 12.42 -2.03
CA MET A 169 -4.49 11.39 -2.66
C MET A 169 -3.73 11.93 -3.89
N LEU A 170 -4.42 12.71 -4.74
CA LEU A 170 -3.81 13.37 -5.89
C LEU A 170 -2.77 14.41 -5.47
N LYS A 171 -3.06 15.23 -4.45
CA LYS A 171 -2.11 16.22 -3.91
C LYS A 171 -0.84 15.58 -3.36
N ARG A 172 -0.95 14.52 -2.55
CA ARG A 172 0.21 13.76 -2.03
C ARG A 172 1.11 13.24 -3.15
N ARG A 173 0.52 12.93 -4.31
CA ARG A 173 1.22 12.44 -5.50
C ARG A 173 1.65 13.55 -6.49
N GLY A 174 1.38 14.83 -6.20
CA GLY A 174 1.69 15.95 -7.11
C GLY A 174 0.87 15.94 -8.41
N LEU A 175 -0.33 15.36 -8.36
CA LEU A 175 -1.26 15.17 -9.48
C LEU A 175 -2.53 16.01 -9.34
N ASP A 176 -2.51 17.03 -8.49
CA ASP A 176 -3.63 17.94 -8.24
C ASP A 176 -4.10 18.68 -9.49
N ARG A 177 -3.22 18.88 -10.48
CA ARG A 177 -3.58 19.37 -11.82
C ARG A 177 -4.66 18.54 -12.53
N LEU A 178 -4.84 17.26 -12.16
CA LEU A 178 -5.87 16.39 -12.74
C LEU A 178 -7.27 16.66 -12.18
N LEU A 179 -7.40 17.53 -11.17
CA LEU A 179 -8.68 17.95 -10.62
C LEU A 179 -9.41 18.97 -11.50
N ASP A 180 -8.66 19.71 -12.33
CA ASP A 180 -9.18 20.79 -13.17
C ASP A 180 -9.46 20.34 -14.62
N ALA A 181 -9.20 19.07 -14.93
CA ALA A 181 -9.50 18.51 -16.25
C ALA A 181 -11.03 18.31 -16.38
N PRO A 182 -11.68 18.85 -17.43
CA PRO A 182 -13.09 18.61 -17.66
C PRO A 182 -13.36 17.11 -17.85
N CYS A 183 -14.42 16.64 -17.20
CA CYS A 183 -14.92 15.27 -17.30
C CYS A 183 -15.43 14.94 -18.72
#